data_AF-A0A944Y8K8-F1
#
_entry.id   AF-A0A944Y8K8-F1
#
_cell.length_a   1.000
_cell.length_b   1.000
_cell.length_c   1.000
_cell.angle_alpha   90.00
_cell.angle_beta   90.00
_cell.angle_gamma   90.00
#
_symmetry.space_group_name_H-M   'P 1'
#
loop_
_entity.id
_entity.type
_entity.pdbx_description
1 polymer ?
#
loop_
_entity_poly.entity_id
_entity_poly.type
_entity_poly.pdbx_seq_one_letter_code
_entity_poly.pdbx_strand_id
1 'polypeptide(L)'
;MDNQKGTSDRQIFKILGSILATLGLLTLFTQCIVSSPKPKTKKATSTSQNNTTNNNNNNNNNNNNNGATDGEQFYTSTVMPAFEQQCMICHTLPQNFPPLPGPLTIYTYSSMRAMVMNGTSGTSNQLMDKLQGLPAHAGGNRCPGGVTDMICDLVGQWWQRENPGNTGNGNGNSNDPTGSILAVSATGKVTGWAADPLDTGSAVTVNFYLDGEMGTGTFIGSVQADDAGFNGGYPGSHAYTYYIPISYRDGSAHQLYAYVTNGQTDVALMGSPWNFNAYTSTVAGFNYYNGTLKPILMTQCSSCHAIIYDVHFSSLLSPTPAQGGSITNNEMINMPSGSHNGNNHPGGNICGSKFNSPCSEIQTWWNLELGN
;
A
#
# COMPACT_ATOMS: atom_id res chain seq x y z
N MET A 1 9.90 -54.95 -49.36
CA MET A 1 10.73 -53.98 -48.62
C MET A 1 10.54 -52.65 -49.31
N ASP A 2 9.48 -51.92 -48.95
CA ASP A 2 9.24 -50.53 -49.39
C ASP A 2 8.13 -49.95 -48.49
N ASN A 3 8.17 -48.63 -48.29
CA ASN A 3 7.18 -47.80 -47.57
C ASN A 3 7.22 -47.67 -46.04
N GLN A 4 8.31 -47.11 -45.48
CA GLN A 4 8.27 -46.42 -44.17
C GLN A 4 9.22 -45.20 -44.08
N LYS A 5 9.25 -44.31 -45.09
CA LYS A 5 10.09 -43.09 -45.03
C LYS A 5 9.35 -41.76 -45.20
N GLY A 6 8.01 -41.77 -45.27
CA GLY A 6 7.22 -40.56 -45.61
C GLY A 6 6.61 -39.77 -44.45
N THR A 7 6.62 -40.29 -43.22
CA THR A 7 5.84 -39.71 -42.11
C THR A 7 6.63 -38.84 -41.14
N SER A 8 7.97 -38.92 -41.14
CA SER A 8 8.82 -38.15 -40.21
C SER A 8 8.94 -36.67 -40.62
N ASP A 9 9.03 -36.38 -41.92
CA ASP A 9 9.34 -35.01 -42.37
C ASP A 9 8.17 -34.04 -42.19
N ARG A 10 6.92 -34.53 -42.23
CA ARG A 10 5.73 -33.68 -42.02
C ARG A 10 5.52 -33.23 -40.57
N GLN A 11 6.10 -33.93 -39.59
CA GLN A 11 6.03 -33.53 -38.17
C GLN A 11 7.03 -32.41 -37.86
N ILE A 12 8.22 -32.45 -38.47
CA ILE A 12 9.28 -31.46 -38.23
C ILE A 12 8.89 -30.06 -38.74
N PHE A 13 8.21 -29.97 -39.89
CA PHE A 13 7.73 -28.69 -40.41
C PHE A 13 6.62 -28.03 -39.57
N LYS A 14 5.80 -28.82 -38.86
CA LYS A 14 4.75 -28.28 -37.98
C LYS A 14 5.34 -27.67 -36.70
N ILE A 15 6.38 -28.29 -36.14
CA ILE A 15 7.04 -27.81 -34.92
C ILE A 15 7.84 -26.53 -35.20
N LEU A 16 8.57 -26.46 -36.32
CA LEU A 16 9.32 -25.26 -36.71
C LEU A 16 8.40 -24.06 -37.04
N GLY A 17 7.23 -24.29 -37.64
CA GLY A 17 6.26 -23.23 -37.92
C GLY A 17 5.68 -22.57 -36.66
N SER A 18 5.44 -23.35 -35.60
CA SER A 18 4.90 -22.82 -34.33
C SER A 18 5.95 -22.05 -33.50
N ILE A 19 7.24 -22.41 -33.59
CA ILE A 19 8.32 -21.70 -32.89
C ILE A 19 8.59 -20.33 -33.56
N LEU A 20 8.53 -20.25 -34.88
CA LEU A 20 8.70 -18.98 -35.61
C LEU A 20 7.53 -18.00 -35.39
N ALA A 21 6.30 -18.50 -35.24
CA ALA A 21 5.13 -17.66 -34.95
C ALA A 21 5.15 -17.08 -33.52
N THR A 22 5.72 -17.78 -32.54
CA THR A 22 5.82 -17.31 -31.15
C THR A 22 6.97 -16.31 -30.96
N LEU A 23 8.09 -16.46 -31.67
CA LEU A 23 9.18 -15.47 -31.64
C LEU A 23 8.81 -14.14 -32.33
N GLY A 24 7.95 -14.16 -33.36
CA GLY A 24 7.49 -12.93 -34.03
C GLY A 24 6.55 -12.06 -33.18
N LEU A 25 5.83 -12.64 -32.22
CA LEU A 25 4.96 -11.88 -31.32
C LEU A 25 5.72 -11.22 -30.15
N LEU A 26 6.89 -11.75 -29.75
CA LEU A 26 7.67 -11.17 -28.66
C LEU A 26 8.43 -9.89 -29.04
N THR A 27 8.66 -9.63 -30.33
CA THR A 27 9.37 -8.42 -30.77
C THR A 27 8.46 -7.19 -30.97
N LEU A 28 7.15 -7.32 -30.79
CA LEU A 28 6.20 -6.21 -30.92
C LEU A 28 5.86 -5.49 -29.60
N PHE A 29 6.40 -5.94 -28.46
CA PHE A 29 6.07 -5.38 -27.13
C PHE A 29 7.14 -4.48 -26.50
N THR A 30 8.26 -4.25 -27.16
CA THR A 30 9.32 -3.38 -26.61
C THR A 30 9.54 -2.21 -27.54
N GLN A 31 8.75 -1.12 -27.42
CA GLN A 31 9.18 0.32 -27.49
C GLN A 31 8.00 1.24 -27.07
N CYS A 32 7.81 1.46 -25.77
CA CYS A 32 7.11 2.66 -25.29
C CYS A 32 8.15 3.55 -24.61
N ILE A 33 8.97 4.25 -25.41
CA ILE A 33 9.87 5.29 -24.92
C ILE A 33 9.06 6.59 -24.91
N VAL A 34 8.45 6.91 -23.77
CA VAL A 34 7.91 8.26 -23.55
C VAL A 34 9.09 9.19 -23.32
N SER A 35 9.48 9.92 -24.36
CA SER A 35 10.47 10.99 -24.25
C SER A 35 9.82 12.21 -23.58
N SER A 36 10.32 12.59 -22.40
CA SER A 36 9.89 13.81 -21.71
C SER A 36 10.23 15.07 -22.54
N PRO A 37 9.39 16.11 -22.56
CA PRO A 37 9.72 17.36 -23.21
C PRO A 37 10.87 18.06 -22.49
N LYS A 38 11.91 18.49 -23.22
CA LYS A 38 13.00 19.31 -22.68
C LYS A 38 12.45 20.64 -22.12
N PRO A 39 12.89 21.09 -20.93
CA PRO A 39 12.48 22.37 -20.40
C PRO A 39 13.08 23.51 -21.24
N LYS A 40 12.22 24.43 -21.70
CA LYS A 40 12.65 25.69 -22.32
C LYS A 40 13.25 26.57 -21.23
N THR A 41 14.54 26.86 -21.33
CA THR A 41 15.24 27.91 -20.59
C THR A 41 14.49 29.24 -20.70
N LYS A 42 13.91 29.71 -19.58
CA LYS A 42 13.47 31.10 -19.45
C LYS A 42 14.62 31.94 -18.93
N LYS A 43 14.91 32.97 -19.72
CA LYS A 43 15.91 34.02 -19.54
C LYS A 43 15.62 34.80 -18.25
N ALA A 44 16.62 34.97 -17.41
CA ALA A 44 16.58 35.84 -16.24
C ALA A 44 16.39 37.29 -16.70
N THR A 45 15.37 37.97 -16.16
CA THR A 45 15.28 39.43 -16.19
C THR A 45 15.42 39.90 -14.75
N SER A 46 16.59 40.48 -14.47
CA SER A 46 16.89 41.18 -13.24
C SER A 46 16.14 42.50 -13.23
N THR A 47 15.40 42.79 -12.15
CA THR A 47 15.05 44.17 -11.83
C THR A 47 15.34 44.39 -10.35
N SER A 48 16.46 45.07 -10.12
CA SER A 48 16.85 45.66 -8.84
C SER A 48 15.88 46.80 -8.52
N GLN A 49 15.27 46.78 -7.33
CA GLN A 49 14.86 48.00 -6.65
C GLN A 49 15.11 47.85 -5.14
N ASN A 50 16.15 48.57 -4.69
CA ASN A 50 16.36 48.97 -3.31
C ASN A 50 15.16 49.79 -2.81
N ASN A 51 14.65 49.47 -1.64
CA ASN A 51 14.28 50.50 -0.66
C ASN A 51 14.23 49.94 0.77
N THR A 52 15.13 50.48 1.57
CA THR A 52 15.12 50.58 3.04
C THR A 52 13.74 50.91 3.62
N THR A 53 13.37 50.34 4.79
CA THR A 53 13.19 51.06 6.08
C THR A 53 12.43 50.21 7.13
N ASN A 54 13.04 50.11 8.32
CA ASN A 54 12.56 49.94 9.71
C ASN A 54 11.53 48.91 10.21
N ASN A 55 11.97 48.36 11.36
CA ASN A 55 11.31 47.72 12.50
C ASN A 55 9.98 48.29 13.03
N ASN A 56 9.24 47.36 13.66
CA ASN A 56 8.26 47.44 14.76
C ASN A 56 6.94 48.20 14.53
N ASN A 57 5.79 47.51 14.59
CA ASN A 57 5.05 47.23 15.84
C ASN A 57 3.71 46.51 15.58
N ASN A 58 3.25 45.75 16.58
CA ASN A 58 1.92 45.13 16.72
C ASN A 58 0.75 46.11 16.48
N ASN A 59 -0.36 45.68 15.86
CA ASN A 59 -1.59 45.16 16.53
C ASN A 59 -2.81 45.07 15.57
N ASN A 60 -3.52 43.94 15.67
CA ASN A 60 -4.95 43.63 15.40
C ASN A 60 -5.86 44.61 14.61
N ASN A 61 -6.58 44.09 13.59
CA ASN A 61 -7.96 43.57 13.74
C ASN A 61 -8.60 43.03 12.42
N ASN A 62 -9.19 41.81 12.51
CA ASN A 62 -10.52 41.34 12.04
C ASN A 62 -11.11 41.83 10.68
N ASN A 63 -11.81 41.06 9.84
CA ASN A 63 -12.52 39.77 9.98
C ASN A 63 -13.04 39.34 8.58
N ASN A 64 -12.97 38.04 8.21
CA ASN A 64 -14.12 37.19 7.79
C ASN A 64 -13.71 35.93 6.99
N ASN A 65 -13.92 34.78 7.64
CA ASN A 65 -14.49 33.52 7.13
C ASN A 65 -13.83 32.76 5.95
N ASN A 66 -12.81 31.97 6.25
CA ASN A 66 -12.90 30.51 6.37
C ASN A 66 -11.54 30.00 6.90
N GLY A 67 -11.53 29.53 8.16
CA GLY A 67 -10.32 29.28 8.94
C GLY A 67 -9.53 28.05 8.51
N ALA A 68 -8.87 28.12 7.36
CA ALA A 68 -7.90 27.13 6.93
C ALA A 68 -6.57 27.30 7.69
N THR A 69 -6.06 26.20 8.25
CA THR A 69 -4.72 26.17 8.88
C THR A 69 -3.61 26.44 7.86
N ASP A 70 -2.40 26.81 8.31
CA ASP A 70 -1.24 27.02 7.39
C ASP A 70 -0.96 25.79 6.52
N GLY A 71 -1.08 24.59 7.11
CA GLY A 71 -0.99 23.31 6.38
C GLY A 71 -2.08 23.14 5.32
N GLU A 72 -3.33 23.50 5.62
CA GLU A 72 -4.45 23.45 4.66
C GLU A 72 -4.31 24.45 3.51
N GLN A 73 -3.80 25.64 3.79
CA GLN A 73 -3.50 26.64 2.76
C GLN A 73 -2.36 26.18 1.85
N PHE A 74 -1.29 25.62 2.42
CA PHE A 74 -0.17 25.06 1.67
C PHE A 74 -0.59 23.85 0.83
N TYR A 75 -1.44 22.98 1.38
CA TYR A 75 -2.05 21.88 0.65
C TYR A 75 -2.80 22.38 -0.59
N THR A 76 -3.74 23.30 -0.39
CA THR A 76 -4.66 23.75 -1.46
C THR A 76 -3.92 24.53 -2.55
N SER A 77 -2.94 25.35 -2.17
CA SER A 77 -2.22 26.22 -3.12
C SER A 77 -1.03 25.56 -3.79
N THR A 78 -0.43 24.53 -3.18
CA THR A 78 0.88 23.99 -3.61
C THR A 78 0.86 22.48 -3.81
N VAL A 79 0.49 21.70 -2.77
CA VAL A 79 0.54 20.23 -2.83
C VAL A 79 -0.48 19.69 -3.84
N MET A 80 -1.72 20.14 -3.74
CA MET A 80 -2.82 19.65 -4.58
C MET A 80 -2.55 19.90 -6.08
N PRO A 81 -2.16 21.12 -6.54
CA PRO A 81 -1.77 21.32 -7.94
C PRO A 81 -0.60 20.45 -8.42
N ALA A 82 0.37 20.14 -7.55
CA ALA A 82 1.50 19.27 -7.91
C ALA A 82 1.06 17.81 -8.10
N PHE A 83 0.21 17.31 -7.22
CA PHE A 83 -0.42 15.99 -7.36
C PHE A 83 -1.32 15.92 -8.59
N GLU A 84 -2.07 16.98 -8.88
CA GLU A 84 -2.90 17.08 -10.08
C GLU A 84 -2.08 16.92 -11.37
N GLN A 85 -0.86 17.45 -11.40
CA GLN A 85 0.01 17.35 -12.58
C GLN A 85 0.66 15.98 -12.76
N GLN A 86 0.96 15.27 -11.67
CA GLN A 86 1.81 14.07 -11.72
C GLN A 86 1.06 12.75 -11.48
N CYS A 87 -0.04 12.80 -10.76
CA CYS A 87 -0.74 11.61 -10.27
C CYS A 87 -2.07 11.39 -11.01
N MET A 88 -2.62 12.41 -11.67
CA MET A 88 -3.92 12.34 -12.37
C MET A 88 -3.94 11.50 -13.64
N ILE A 89 -2.76 11.06 -14.11
CA ILE A 89 -2.68 10.05 -15.16
C ILE A 89 -3.26 8.70 -14.69
N CYS A 90 -3.23 8.42 -13.37
CA CYS A 90 -3.72 7.18 -12.78
C CYS A 90 -4.83 7.38 -11.74
N HIS A 91 -5.13 8.62 -11.37
CA HIS A 91 -6.13 9.00 -10.37
C HIS A 91 -7.10 10.04 -10.95
N THR A 92 -8.32 10.14 -10.43
CA THR A 92 -9.38 10.97 -11.03
C THR A 92 -10.09 11.78 -9.96
N LEU A 93 -10.25 13.11 -10.13
CA LEU A 93 -10.85 13.97 -9.11
C LEU A 93 -12.19 13.41 -8.62
N PRO A 94 -12.63 13.75 -7.39
CA PRO A 94 -13.99 13.47 -6.95
C PRO A 94 -14.97 14.24 -7.84
N GLN A 95 -15.29 13.68 -9.00
CA GLN A 95 -16.23 14.23 -9.97
C GLN A 95 -17.43 13.29 -10.00
N ASN A 96 -18.57 13.86 -9.66
CA ASN A 96 -19.87 13.25 -9.85
C ASN A 96 -20.07 12.91 -11.35
N PHE A 97 -20.24 11.62 -11.64
CA PHE A 97 -20.81 10.98 -12.85
C PHE A 97 -20.21 11.30 -14.24
N PRO A 98 -19.76 10.28 -15.03
CA PRO A 98 -19.50 8.88 -14.69
C PRO A 98 -18.08 8.67 -14.12
N PRO A 99 -17.90 7.77 -13.13
CA PRO A 99 -16.59 7.49 -12.54
C PRO A 99 -15.67 6.78 -13.54
N LEU A 100 -14.48 7.35 -13.76
CA LEU A 100 -13.39 6.69 -14.48
C LEU A 100 -12.77 5.59 -13.58
N PRO A 101 -12.19 4.52 -14.17
CA PRO A 101 -11.83 3.27 -13.48
C PRO A 101 -10.55 3.35 -12.60
N GLY A 102 -10.18 4.53 -12.12
CA GLY A 102 -9.12 4.68 -11.12
C GLY A 102 -9.69 4.52 -9.69
N PRO A 103 -8.89 4.07 -8.70
CA PRO A 103 -9.31 4.09 -7.30
C PRO A 103 -9.73 5.52 -6.93
N LEU A 104 -10.99 5.66 -6.48
CA LEU A 104 -11.57 6.94 -6.08
C LEU A 104 -10.66 7.64 -5.06
N THR A 105 -10.47 8.92 -5.32
CA THR A 105 -9.29 9.67 -4.96
C THR A 105 -9.16 10.09 -3.51
N ILE A 106 -7.93 9.95 -3.02
CA ILE A 106 -7.46 10.46 -1.74
C ILE A 106 -7.35 11.99 -1.67
N TYR A 107 -7.70 12.75 -2.73
CA TYR A 107 -7.39 14.19 -2.91
C TYR A 107 -8.21 15.21 -2.10
N THR A 108 -9.01 14.78 -1.13
CA THR A 108 -9.51 15.76 -0.15
C THR A 108 -8.37 16.09 0.80
N TYR A 109 -8.31 17.34 1.26
CA TYR A 109 -7.36 17.75 2.29
C TYR A 109 -7.39 16.78 3.48
N SER A 110 -8.58 16.41 3.95
CA SER A 110 -8.74 15.48 5.07
C SER A 110 -8.18 14.09 4.82
N SER A 111 -8.40 13.50 3.64
CA SER A 111 -7.90 12.15 3.31
C SER A 111 -6.39 12.13 3.08
N MET A 112 -5.84 13.09 2.34
CA MET A 112 -4.39 13.18 2.15
C MET A 112 -3.69 13.53 3.47
N ARG A 113 -4.26 14.43 4.26
CA ARG A 113 -3.72 14.80 5.58
C ARG A 113 -3.71 13.60 6.51
N ALA A 114 -4.74 12.77 6.52
CA ALA A 114 -4.74 11.55 7.32
C ALA A 114 -3.55 10.64 6.98
N MET A 115 -3.17 10.54 5.70
CA MET A 115 -2.00 9.77 5.28
C MET A 115 -0.67 10.45 5.62
N VAL A 116 -0.58 11.78 5.49
CA VAL A 116 0.60 12.54 5.88
C VAL A 116 0.83 12.48 7.39
N MET A 117 -0.23 12.60 8.18
CA MET A 117 -0.17 12.57 9.64
C MET A 117 -0.03 11.16 10.21
N ASN A 118 -0.23 10.13 9.39
CA ASN A 118 0.08 8.76 9.72
C ASN A 118 1.58 8.49 9.45
N GLY A 119 2.43 9.04 10.32
CA GLY A 119 3.89 8.97 10.23
C GLY A 119 4.60 9.84 11.27
N THR A 120 5.92 9.74 11.35
CA THR A 120 6.73 10.46 12.36
C THR A 120 7.49 11.67 11.81
N SER A 121 7.60 11.78 10.48
CA SER A 121 8.28 12.90 9.84
C SER A 121 7.71 13.19 8.45
N GLY A 122 8.13 14.31 7.89
CA GLY A 122 7.78 14.67 6.52
C GLY A 122 8.28 13.67 5.47
N THR A 123 9.33 12.92 5.79
CA THR A 123 9.93 11.90 4.90
C THR A 123 9.54 10.47 5.27
N SER A 124 8.77 10.27 6.33
CA SER A 124 8.33 8.97 6.81
C SER A 124 6.88 9.04 7.28
N ASN A 125 5.96 8.87 6.33
CA ASN A 125 4.52 8.81 6.54
C ASN A 125 3.85 8.01 5.43
N GLN A 126 2.61 7.58 5.66
CA GLN A 126 1.87 6.72 4.72
C GLN A 126 1.73 7.32 3.31
N LEU A 127 1.63 8.65 3.19
CA LEU A 127 1.60 9.29 1.86
C LEU A 127 2.97 9.19 1.17
N MET A 128 4.05 9.38 1.92
CA MET A 128 5.42 9.24 1.44
C MET A 128 5.71 7.81 0.94
N ASP A 129 5.25 6.79 1.67
CA ASP A 129 5.35 5.40 1.25
C ASP A 129 4.66 5.19 -0.11
N LYS A 130 3.43 5.70 -0.26
CA LYS A 130 2.69 5.60 -1.52
C LYS A 130 3.39 6.30 -2.67
N LEU A 131 3.97 7.49 -2.43
CA LEU A 131 4.75 8.22 -3.43
C LEU A 131 6.01 7.45 -3.83
N GLN A 132 6.64 6.75 -2.90
CA GLN A 132 7.79 5.90 -3.17
C GLN A 132 7.43 4.54 -3.82
N GLY A 133 6.13 4.30 -4.04
CA GLY A 133 5.61 3.08 -4.65
C GLY A 133 5.41 1.94 -3.65
N LEU A 134 5.13 2.24 -2.37
CA LEU A 134 5.09 1.30 -1.26
C LEU A 134 3.72 1.32 -0.54
N PRO A 135 3.04 0.16 -0.38
CA PRO A 135 3.27 -1.06 -1.18
C PRO A 135 3.13 -0.79 -2.68
N ALA A 136 3.63 -1.72 -3.50
CA ALA A 136 3.68 -1.61 -4.97
C ALA A 136 2.44 -0.92 -5.53
N HIS A 137 2.67 0.27 -6.10
CA HIS A 137 1.63 1.13 -6.64
C HIS A 137 1.71 1.16 -8.17
N ALA A 138 0.58 1.09 -8.88
CA ALA A 138 0.54 1.08 -10.35
C ALA A 138 1.18 2.34 -10.97
N GLY A 139 1.18 3.46 -10.23
CA GLY A 139 1.87 4.69 -10.61
C GLY A 139 3.41 4.62 -10.49
N GLY A 140 3.97 3.54 -9.93
CA GLY A 140 5.40 3.38 -9.67
C GLY A 140 5.93 4.31 -8.58
N ASN A 141 7.27 4.34 -8.45
CA ASN A 141 7.96 5.28 -7.58
C ASN A 141 7.98 6.68 -8.23
N ARG A 142 7.38 7.66 -7.56
CA ARG A 142 7.36 9.08 -7.94
C ARG A 142 8.53 9.88 -7.37
N CYS A 143 9.39 9.23 -6.60
CA CYS A 143 10.57 9.79 -5.97
C CYS A 143 11.82 8.93 -6.23
N PRO A 144 12.20 8.69 -7.50
CA PRO A 144 13.39 7.92 -7.86
C PRO A 144 14.72 8.51 -7.36
N GLY A 145 14.80 9.82 -7.16
CA GLY A 145 15.89 10.56 -6.54
C GLY A 145 15.74 10.69 -5.01
N GLY A 146 14.75 10.02 -4.41
CA GLY A 146 14.47 10.08 -2.99
C GLY A 146 13.68 11.31 -2.58
N VAL A 147 13.78 11.69 -1.31
CA VAL A 147 12.93 12.72 -0.68
C VAL A 147 13.15 14.14 -1.23
N THR A 148 14.21 14.36 -2.01
CA THR A 148 14.49 15.63 -2.68
C THR A 148 13.73 15.81 -3.99
N ASP A 149 13.09 14.75 -4.50
CA ASP A 149 12.25 14.87 -5.69
C ASP A 149 11.02 15.72 -5.40
N MET A 150 10.64 16.56 -6.36
CA MET A 150 9.69 17.65 -6.18
C MET A 150 8.42 17.24 -5.40
N ILE A 151 7.81 16.10 -5.72
CA ILE A 151 6.56 15.70 -5.06
C ILE A 151 6.78 15.17 -3.63
N CYS A 152 7.90 14.49 -3.37
CA CYS A 152 8.25 14.03 -2.03
C CYS A 152 8.72 15.20 -1.15
N ASP A 153 9.50 16.13 -1.70
CA ASP A 153 9.90 17.33 -0.97
C ASP A 153 8.68 18.15 -0.55
N LEU A 154 7.68 18.31 -1.45
CA LEU A 154 6.43 19.00 -1.13
C LEU A 154 5.62 18.32 -0.02
N VAL A 155 5.55 16.99 0.00
CA VAL A 155 4.87 16.27 1.09
C VAL A 155 5.64 16.43 2.41
N GLY A 156 6.97 16.41 2.37
CA GLY A 156 7.79 16.66 3.55
C GLY A 156 7.58 18.06 4.12
N GLN A 157 7.56 19.06 3.25
CA GLN A 157 7.25 20.45 3.58
C GLN A 157 5.82 20.63 4.11
N TRP A 158 4.86 19.89 3.58
CA TRP A 158 3.47 19.95 4.04
C TRP A 158 3.33 19.38 5.45
N TRP A 159 3.93 18.21 5.72
CA TRP A 159 3.94 17.61 7.05
C TRP A 159 4.50 18.54 8.13
N GLN A 160 5.56 19.29 7.82
CA GLN A 160 6.16 20.24 8.76
C GLN A 160 5.18 21.38 9.13
N ARG A 161 4.35 21.82 8.18
CA ARG A 161 3.33 22.85 8.39
C ARG A 161 2.11 22.33 9.15
N GLU A 162 1.83 21.04 9.02
CA GLU A 162 0.84 20.35 9.87
C GLU A 162 1.33 20.13 11.31
N ASN A 163 2.66 20.13 11.52
CA ASN A 163 3.31 19.88 12.81
C ASN A 163 4.29 21.02 13.22
N PRO A 164 3.82 22.26 13.37
CA PRO A 164 4.68 23.38 13.73
C PRO A 164 5.26 23.18 15.14
N GLY A 165 6.57 22.87 15.20
CA GLY A 165 7.29 22.52 16.44
C GLY A 165 8.09 21.23 16.31
N ASN A 166 7.69 20.35 15.39
CA ASN A 166 8.46 19.18 15.00
C ASN A 166 9.37 19.57 13.84
N THR A 167 10.52 20.19 14.15
CA THR A 167 11.55 20.57 13.16
C THR A 167 12.32 19.34 12.67
N GLY A 168 11.58 18.32 12.25
CA GLY A 168 12.05 17.13 11.55
C GLY A 168 12.65 17.50 10.19
N ASN A 169 13.75 18.23 10.23
CA ASN A 169 14.80 18.17 9.25
C ASN A 169 15.55 16.86 9.53
N GLY A 170 14.89 15.75 9.20
CA GLY A 170 15.40 14.39 9.38
C GLY A 170 16.49 14.11 8.35
N ASN A 171 17.63 14.79 8.51
CA ASN A 171 18.89 14.24 8.03
C ASN A 171 19.26 13.15 9.05
N GLY A 172 19.20 11.90 8.63
CA GLY A 172 19.27 10.73 9.49
C GLY A 172 20.55 10.61 10.29
N ASN A 173 20.48 10.97 11.58
CA ASN A 173 21.41 10.59 12.63
C ASN A 173 20.64 10.40 13.95
N SER A 174 19.62 9.53 13.94
CA SER A 174 19.22 8.88 15.19
C SER A 174 20.18 7.71 15.39
N ASN A 175 20.94 7.73 16.49
CA ASN A 175 21.82 6.62 16.87
C ASN A 175 21.04 5.38 17.34
N ASP A 176 19.73 5.51 17.49
CA ASP A 176 18.86 4.45 17.97
C ASP A 176 18.30 3.61 16.80
N PRO A 177 18.06 2.29 17.02
CA PRO A 177 17.41 1.45 16.04
C PRO A 177 16.01 1.97 15.72
N THR A 178 15.55 1.75 14.50
CA THR A 178 14.31 2.31 13.97
C THR A 178 13.56 1.30 13.10
N GLY A 179 12.28 1.54 12.84
CA GLY A 179 11.46 0.68 12.01
C GLY A 179 9.98 1.04 12.00
N SER A 180 9.19 0.26 11.29
CA SER A 180 7.75 0.47 11.14
C SER A 180 6.98 -0.84 10.93
N ILE A 181 5.78 -0.92 11.53
CA ILE A 181 4.73 -1.85 11.15
C ILE A 181 4.06 -1.31 9.89
N LEU A 182 4.12 -2.06 8.78
CA LEU A 182 3.51 -1.65 7.51
C LEU A 182 2.08 -2.18 7.36
N ALA A 183 1.81 -3.37 7.88
CA ALA A 183 0.49 -3.98 7.82
C ALA A 183 0.33 -5.09 8.87
N VAL A 184 -0.92 -5.26 9.32
CA VAL A 184 -1.40 -6.44 10.03
C VAL A 184 -2.58 -7.00 9.24
N SER A 185 -2.45 -8.21 8.69
CA SER A 185 -3.52 -8.86 7.91
C SER A 185 -4.60 -9.43 8.83
N ALA A 186 -5.78 -9.70 8.26
CA ALA A 186 -6.85 -10.41 8.96
C ALA A 186 -6.49 -11.86 9.33
N THR A 187 -5.43 -12.43 8.76
CA THR A 187 -4.88 -13.74 9.14
C THR A 187 -3.83 -13.64 10.25
N GLY A 188 -3.56 -12.44 10.78
CA GLY A 188 -2.58 -12.20 11.84
C GLY A 188 -1.13 -12.12 11.34
N LYS A 189 -0.91 -11.90 10.04
CA LYS A 189 0.43 -11.66 9.47
C LYS A 189 0.79 -10.18 9.64
N VAL A 190 1.84 -9.94 10.41
CA VAL A 190 2.45 -8.63 10.60
C VAL A 190 3.63 -8.52 9.64
N THR A 191 3.67 -7.45 8.86
CA THR A 191 4.82 -7.13 8.01
C THR A 191 5.36 -5.77 8.35
N GLY A 192 6.67 -5.63 8.35
CA GLY A 192 7.32 -4.35 8.59
C GLY A 192 8.79 -4.37 8.20
N TRP A 193 9.50 -3.37 8.68
CA TRP A 193 10.96 -3.30 8.59
C TRP A 193 11.54 -2.72 9.87
N ALA A 194 12.76 -3.09 10.19
CA ALA A 194 13.52 -2.50 11.29
C ALA A 194 15.02 -2.60 11.01
N ALA A 195 15.78 -1.55 11.34
CA ALA A 195 17.22 -1.47 11.10
C ALA A 195 17.93 -0.70 12.23
N ASP A 196 19.21 -0.98 12.43
CA ASP A 196 20.11 -0.10 13.19
C ASP A 196 20.85 0.83 12.19
N PRO A 197 20.60 2.15 12.22
CA PRO A 197 21.29 3.10 11.34
C PRO A 197 22.81 3.11 11.48
N LEU A 198 23.34 2.72 12.65
CA LEU A 198 24.79 2.68 12.92
C LEU A 198 25.42 1.35 12.49
N ASP A 199 24.62 0.30 12.32
CA ASP A 199 25.09 -1.02 11.88
C ASP A 199 24.09 -1.67 10.91
N THR A 200 23.93 -1.05 9.75
CA THR A 200 23.07 -1.56 8.67
C THR A 200 23.49 -2.93 8.11
N GLY A 201 24.67 -3.44 8.50
CA GLY A 201 25.12 -4.78 8.17
C GLY A 201 24.58 -5.88 9.08
N SER A 202 24.03 -5.51 10.24
CA SER A 202 23.48 -6.42 11.24
C SER A 202 21.95 -6.40 11.24
N ALA A 203 21.36 -7.57 11.46
CA ALA A 203 19.93 -7.70 11.70
C ALA A 203 19.58 -7.25 13.13
N VAL A 204 18.42 -6.63 13.28
CA VAL A 204 17.86 -6.23 14.58
C VAL A 204 16.68 -7.12 14.95
N THR A 205 16.40 -7.24 16.25
CA THR A 205 15.26 -8.04 16.74
C THR A 205 14.04 -7.15 16.93
N VAL A 206 12.87 -7.60 16.49
CA VAL A 206 11.59 -6.96 16.78
C VAL A 206 10.79 -7.81 17.76
N ASN A 207 10.43 -7.22 18.90
CA ASN A 207 9.65 -7.82 19.97
C ASN A 207 8.20 -7.35 19.90
N PHE A 208 7.24 -8.27 20.07
CA PHE A 208 5.81 -7.99 19.96
C PHE A 208 5.09 -8.25 21.29
N TYR A 209 4.19 -7.33 21.63
CA TYR A 209 3.36 -7.37 22.82
C TYR A 209 1.89 -7.10 22.46
N LEU A 210 0.95 -7.70 23.21
CA LEU A 210 -0.48 -7.43 23.08
C LEU A 210 -1.04 -6.68 24.27
N ASP A 211 -1.97 -5.78 23.96
CA ASP A 211 -2.86 -5.09 24.88
C ASP A 211 -2.15 -4.34 26.02
N GLY A 212 -0.93 -3.89 25.74
CA GLY A 212 -0.11 -3.05 26.60
C GLY A 212 1.30 -2.88 26.04
N GLU A 213 1.95 -1.80 26.45
CA GLU A 213 3.34 -1.51 26.13
C GLU A 213 4.31 -2.54 26.73
N MET A 214 5.58 -2.51 26.31
CA MET A 214 6.62 -3.33 26.92
C MET A 214 6.62 -3.17 28.46
N GLY A 215 6.63 -4.29 29.17
CA GLY A 215 6.59 -4.32 30.64
C GLY A 215 5.18 -4.35 31.26
N THR A 216 4.14 -4.01 30.50
CA THR A 216 2.73 -4.08 30.96
C THR A 216 1.86 -5.01 30.12
N GLY A 217 2.12 -5.10 28.81
CA GLY A 217 1.44 -5.98 27.88
C GLY A 217 1.94 -7.42 27.92
N THR A 218 1.23 -8.29 27.21
CA THR A 218 1.61 -9.71 27.08
C THR A 218 2.62 -9.88 25.97
N PHE A 219 3.84 -10.33 26.27
CA PHE A 219 4.81 -10.70 25.25
C PHE A 219 4.29 -11.89 24.43
N ILE A 220 4.19 -11.72 23.12
CA ILE A 220 3.64 -12.76 22.23
C ILE A 220 4.69 -13.40 21.32
N GLY A 221 5.89 -12.82 21.22
CA GLY A 221 6.99 -13.36 20.44
C GLY A 221 7.90 -12.28 19.86
N SER A 222 8.92 -12.71 19.12
CA SER A 222 9.87 -11.85 18.43
C SER A 222 10.31 -12.43 17.09
N VAL A 223 10.91 -11.59 16.24
CA VAL A 223 11.44 -11.96 14.93
C VAL A 223 12.73 -11.18 14.64
N GLN A 224 13.64 -11.74 13.84
CA GLN A 224 14.74 -10.97 13.26
C GLN A 224 14.24 -10.19 12.05
N ALA A 225 14.71 -8.94 11.90
CA ALA A 225 14.50 -8.15 10.71
C ALA A 225 15.64 -8.39 9.71
N ASP A 226 15.64 -9.58 9.12
CA ASP A 226 16.64 -10.03 8.14
C ASP A 226 15.99 -10.54 6.83
N ASP A 227 14.68 -10.39 6.68
CA ASP A 227 13.96 -10.76 5.46
C ASP A 227 14.35 -9.82 4.31
N ALA A 228 14.44 -10.40 3.10
CA ALA A 228 14.49 -9.61 1.87
C ALA A 228 13.14 -8.92 1.64
N GLY A 229 13.15 -7.62 1.41
CA GLY A 229 11.92 -6.85 1.21
C GLY A 229 12.15 -5.35 1.31
N PHE A 230 11.09 -4.60 1.57
CA PHE A 230 11.23 -3.19 1.89
C PHE A 230 11.98 -3.05 3.22
N ASN A 231 13.07 -2.28 3.20
CA ASN A 231 14.07 -2.20 4.27
C ASN A 231 14.16 -0.80 4.88
N GLY A 232 13.13 0.04 4.69
CA GLY A 232 13.12 1.42 5.20
C GLY A 232 14.11 2.36 4.52
N GLY A 233 14.73 1.96 3.41
CA GLY A 233 15.77 2.72 2.73
C GLY A 233 17.19 2.47 3.27
N TYR A 234 17.37 1.54 4.21
CA TYR A 234 18.68 1.15 4.72
C TYR A 234 19.32 0.06 3.85
N PRO A 235 20.64 0.09 3.59
CA PRO A 235 21.31 -0.99 2.85
C PRO A 235 21.16 -2.34 3.56
N GLY A 236 20.89 -3.41 2.81
CA GLY A 236 20.74 -4.76 3.36
C GLY A 236 19.29 -5.24 3.46
N SER A 237 19.12 -6.37 4.12
CA SER A 237 17.81 -7.00 4.38
C SER A 237 17.37 -6.61 5.77
N HIS A 238 16.31 -5.82 5.85
CA HIS A 238 15.77 -5.25 7.09
C HIS A 238 14.25 -5.41 7.20
N ALA A 239 13.65 -6.20 6.31
CA ALA A 239 12.22 -6.50 6.40
C ALA A 239 11.99 -7.56 7.48
N TYR A 240 10.76 -7.64 7.98
CA TYR A 240 10.35 -8.76 8.81
C TYR A 240 8.92 -9.19 8.49
N THR A 241 8.68 -10.48 8.65
CA THR A 241 7.34 -11.08 8.70
C THR A 241 7.16 -11.81 10.03
N TYR A 242 6.16 -11.40 10.80
CA TYR A 242 5.77 -12.05 12.04
C TYR A 242 4.32 -12.53 11.98
N TYR A 243 4.02 -13.65 12.64
CA TYR A 243 2.68 -14.22 12.70
C TYR A 243 2.18 -14.20 14.13
N ILE A 244 1.14 -13.41 14.41
CA ILE A 244 0.49 -13.34 15.73
C ILE A 244 0.08 -14.75 16.16
N PRO A 245 0.30 -15.22 17.39
CA PRO A 245 -0.09 -16.56 17.78
C PRO A 245 -1.59 -16.81 17.59
N ILE A 246 -1.95 -18.03 17.18
CA ILE A 246 -3.33 -18.42 16.84
C ILE A 246 -4.33 -18.16 17.99
N SER A 247 -3.87 -18.20 19.24
CA SER A 247 -4.67 -17.90 20.44
C SER A 247 -5.17 -16.46 20.51
N TYR A 248 -4.58 -15.54 19.73
CA TYR A 248 -4.98 -14.12 19.64
C TYR A 248 -5.56 -13.77 18.27
N ARG A 249 -5.95 -14.78 17.49
CA ARG A 249 -6.66 -14.64 16.21
C ARG A 249 -8.09 -15.14 16.37
N ASP A 250 -8.77 -14.58 17.35
CA ASP A 250 -10.10 -14.97 17.83
C ASP A 250 -11.24 -14.09 17.27
N GLY A 251 -10.91 -13.11 16.42
CA GLY A 251 -11.83 -12.12 15.89
C GLY A 251 -12.09 -10.93 16.82
N SER A 252 -11.57 -10.94 18.04
CA SER A 252 -11.65 -9.83 18.99
C SER A 252 -10.71 -8.69 18.58
N ALA A 253 -11.02 -7.48 19.05
CA ALA A 253 -10.16 -6.32 18.83
C ALA A 253 -8.99 -6.35 19.82
N HIS A 254 -7.77 -6.23 19.30
CA HIS A 254 -6.53 -6.20 20.07
C HIS A 254 -5.66 -5.01 19.66
N GLN A 255 -4.73 -4.63 20.54
CA GLN A 255 -3.67 -3.67 20.25
C GLN A 255 -2.32 -4.38 20.19
N LEU A 256 -1.67 -4.33 19.02
CA LEU A 256 -0.32 -4.83 18.83
C LEU A 256 0.70 -3.72 19.10
N TYR A 257 1.60 -3.97 20.04
CA TYR A 257 2.77 -3.13 20.29
C TYR A 257 4.02 -3.82 19.75
N ALA A 258 4.89 -3.09 19.07
CA ALA A 258 6.14 -3.64 18.54
C ALA A 258 7.32 -2.74 18.91
N TYR A 259 8.44 -3.35 19.27
CA TYR A 259 9.67 -2.64 19.65
C TYR A 259 10.85 -3.28 18.94
N VAL A 260 11.72 -2.47 18.34
CA VAL A 260 13.03 -2.91 17.87
C VAL A 260 14.05 -2.82 18.99
N THR A 261 14.96 -3.79 19.04
CA THR A 261 16.09 -3.80 19.95
C THR A 261 17.38 -4.13 19.22
N ASN A 262 18.45 -3.40 19.56
CA ASN A 262 19.82 -3.74 19.17
C ASN A 262 20.60 -4.39 20.33
N GLY A 263 19.91 -4.69 21.45
CA GLY A 263 20.51 -5.27 22.66
C GLY A 263 21.01 -4.23 23.67
N GLN A 264 20.95 -2.93 23.34
CA GLN A 264 21.22 -1.84 24.29
C GLN A 264 20.01 -0.96 24.51
N THR A 265 19.25 -0.65 23.45
CA THR A 265 18.05 0.18 23.52
C THR A 265 16.85 -0.53 22.90
N ASP A 266 15.68 -0.33 23.52
CA ASP A 266 14.39 -0.77 23.00
C ASP A 266 13.61 0.45 22.52
N VAL A 267 13.22 0.46 21.24
CA VAL A 267 12.54 1.58 20.59
C VAL A 267 11.22 1.10 20.02
N ALA A 268 10.13 1.79 20.36
CA ALA A 268 8.82 1.48 19.78
C ALA A 268 8.86 1.67 18.26
N LEU A 269 8.38 0.68 17.52
CA LEU A 269 8.23 0.79 16.08
C LEU A 269 7.11 1.75 15.71
N MET A 270 7.27 2.42 14.57
CA MET A 270 6.18 3.21 14.00
C MET A 270 4.95 2.33 13.72
N GLY A 271 3.77 2.88 13.96
CA GLY A 271 2.50 2.13 13.87
C GLY A 271 2.13 1.38 15.15
N SER A 272 2.95 1.43 16.21
CA SER A 272 2.61 0.93 17.54
C SER A 272 1.91 2.00 18.40
N PRO A 273 0.77 1.71 19.07
CA PRO A 273 0.00 0.48 18.95
C PRO A 273 -0.78 0.40 17.62
N TRP A 274 -0.90 -0.82 17.09
CA TRP A 274 -1.73 -1.13 15.94
C TRP A 274 -3.01 -1.83 16.37
N ASN A 275 -4.16 -1.22 16.13
CA ASN A 275 -5.46 -1.87 16.36
C ASN A 275 -5.73 -2.90 15.27
N PHE A 276 -6.04 -4.14 15.64
CA PHE A 276 -6.37 -5.19 14.68
C PHE A 276 -7.45 -6.14 15.21
N ASN A 277 -8.09 -6.82 14.26
CA ASN A 277 -8.87 -8.02 14.49
C ASN A 277 -8.29 -9.07 13.54
N ALA A 278 -7.86 -10.21 14.09
CA ALA A 278 -7.35 -11.32 13.29
C ALA A 278 -8.20 -12.56 13.54
N TYR A 279 -8.29 -13.41 12.53
CA TYR A 279 -9.04 -14.66 12.55
C TYR A 279 -8.11 -15.82 12.22
N THR A 280 -8.36 -16.93 12.89
CA THR A 280 -7.72 -18.19 12.59
C THR A 280 -8.30 -18.73 11.29
N SER A 281 -7.46 -18.90 10.26
CA SER A 281 -7.86 -19.66 9.08
C SER A 281 -7.99 -21.14 9.42
N THR A 282 -9.00 -21.80 8.85
CA THR A 282 -9.16 -23.24 9.02
C THR A 282 -8.36 -23.99 7.96
N VAL A 283 -7.86 -25.18 8.30
CA VAL A 283 -7.16 -26.05 7.32
C VAL A 283 -8.10 -26.39 6.15
N ALA A 284 -9.38 -26.62 6.45
CA ALA A 284 -10.39 -26.93 5.42
C ALA A 284 -10.62 -25.73 4.49
N GLY A 285 -10.78 -24.53 5.04
CA GLY A 285 -10.98 -23.30 4.27
C GLY A 285 -9.75 -22.94 3.43
N PHE A 286 -8.55 -23.02 4.01
CA PHE A 286 -7.30 -22.78 3.27
C PHE A 286 -7.10 -23.77 2.11
N ASN A 287 -7.35 -25.06 2.33
CA ASN A 287 -7.25 -26.08 1.28
C ASN A 287 -8.29 -25.86 0.19
N TYR A 288 -9.53 -25.52 0.58
CA TYR A 288 -10.59 -25.19 -0.38
C TYR A 288 -10.25 -23.98 -1.23
N TYR A 289 -9.72 -22.92 -0.60
CA TYR A 289 -9.27 -21.75 -1.32
C TYR A 289 -8.22 -22.11 -2.37
N ASN A 290 -7.16 -22.81 -1.97
CA ASN A 290 -6.05 -23.11 -2.89
C ASN A 290 -6.43 -24.11 -3.98
N GLY A 291 -7.22 -25.14 -3.65
CA GLY A 291 -7.60 -26.21 -4.57
C GLY A 291 -8.74 -25.86 -5.51
N THR A 292 -9.70 -25.05 -5.06
CA THR A 292 -10.96 -24.81 -5.79
C THR A 292 -11.13 -23.34 -6.16
N LEU A 293 -11.13 -22.44 -5.18
CA LEU A 293 -11.51 -21.05 -5.42
C LEU A 293 -10.42 -20.26 -6.18
N LYS A 294 -9.16 -20.41 -5.79
CA LYS A 294 -8.02 -19.68 -6.37
C LYS A 294 -7.90 -19.90 -7.88
N PRO A 295 -7.99 -21.12 -8.44
CA PRO A 295 -7.99 -21.32 -9.89
C PRO A 295 -9.11 -20.57 -10.63
N ILE A 296 -10.32 -20.52 -10.04
CA ILE A 296 -11.46 -19.80 -10.62
C ILE A 296 -11.19 -18.30 -10.64
N LEU A 297 -10.75 -17.75 -9.50
CA LEU A 297 -10.40 -16.32 -9.39
C LEU A 297 -9.20 -15.94 -10.27
N MET A 298 -8.22 -16.83 -10.41
CA MET A 298 -7.13 -16.63 -11.37
C MET A 298 -7.64 -16.53 -12.81
N THR A 299 -8.64 -17.33 -13.17
CA THR A 299 -9.17 -17.33 -14.54
C THR A 299 -10.01 -16.07 -14.82
N GLN A 300 -10.77 -15.60 -13.83
CA GLN A 300 -11.79 -14.57 -14.04
C GLN A 300 -11.37 -13.17 -13.57
N CYS A 301 -10.45 -13.07 -12.61
CA CYS A 301 -10.15 -11.82 -11.90
C CYS A 301 -8.69 -11.38 -12.01
N SER A 302 -7.77 -12.25 -12.47
CA SER A 302 -6.32 -11.96 -12.44
C SER A 302 -5.85 -10.85 -13.38
N SER A 303 -6.69 -10.45 -14.35
CA SER A 303 -6.39 -9.30 -15.22
C SER A 303 -6.39 -7.97 -14.46
N CYS A 304 -7.07 -7.91 -13.31
CA CYS A 304 -7.24 -6.69 -12.53
C CYS A 304 -6.75 -6.83 -11.08
N HIS A 305 -6.75 -8.04 -10.52
CA HIS A 305 -6.46 -8.29 -9.12
C HIS A 305 -5.31 -9.28 -8.94
N ALA A 306 -4.48 -9.05 -7.93
CA ALA A 306 -3.58 -10.06 -7.43
C ALA A 306 -4.37 -11.10 -6.63
N ILE A 307 -4.22 -12.38 -6.97
CA ILE A 307 -4.97 -13.47 -6.34
C ILE A 307 -4.14 -14.08 -5.21
N ILE A 308 -4.28 -13.49 -4.02
CA ILE A 308 -3.49 -13.82 -2.83
C ILE A 308 -4.46 -14.12 -1.67
N TYR A 309 -4.18 -15.20 -0.93
CA TYR A 309 -5.05 -15.68 0.15
C TYR A 309 -5.32 -14.59 1.20
N ASP A 310 -4.28 -13.96 1.75
CA ASP A 310 -4.42 -12.95 2.82
C ASP A 310 -5.30 -11.76 2.41
N VAL A 311 -5.16 -11.29 1.17
CA VAL A 311 -5.96 -10.18 0.62
C VAL A 311 -7.42 -10.63 0.49
N HIS A 312 -7.66 -11.78 -0.13
CA HIS A 312 -9.03 -12.28 -0.31
C HIS A 312 -9.69 -12.65 1.00
N PHE A 313 -8.93 -13.14 1.99
CA PHE A 313 -9.45 -13.48 3.31
C PHE A 313 -9.84 -12.20 4.06
N SER A 314 -9.08 -11.11 3.89
CA SER A 314 -9.44 -9.80 4.45
C SER A 314 -10.73 -9.25 3.79
N SER A 315 -10.88 -9.37 2.47
CA SER A 315 -12.13 -9.02 1.79
C SER A 315 -13.28 -9.96 2.14
N LEU A 316 -12.99 -11.25 2.39
CA LEU A 316 -13.99 -12.20 2.89
C LEU A 316 -14.54 -11.70 4.23
N LEU A 317 -13.71 -11.12 5.08
CA LEU A 317 -14.07 -10.56 6.39
C LEU A 317 -14.56 -9.10 6.34
N SER A 318 -14.96 -8.58 5.18
CA SER A 318 -15.45 -7.21 5.03
C SER A 318 -16.93 -7.19 4.60
N PRO A 319 -17.90 -6.90 5.48
CA PRO A 319 -17.73 -6.65 6.92
C PRO A 319 -17.44 -7.95 7.71
N THR A 320 -16.90 -7.79 8.92
CA THR A 320 -16.58 -8.93 9.80
C THR A 320 -17.85 -9.59 10.34
N PRO A 321 -17.81 -10.85 10.84
CA PRO A 321 -18.96 -11.46 11.51
C PRO A 321 -19.55 -10.59 12.63
N ALA A 322 -18.69 -9.95 13.44
CA ALA A 322 -19.12 -9.04 14.51
C ALA A 322 -19.84 -7.77 13.98
N GLN A 323 -19.56 -7.38 12.74
CA GLN A 323 -20.20 -6.24 12.05
C GLN A 323 -21.36 -6.68 11.13
N GLY A 324 -21.85 -7.92 11.27
CA GLY A 324 -22.96 -8.45 10.47
C GLY A 324 -22.53 -9.05 9.12
N GLY A 325 -21.25 -9.33 8.95
CA GLY A 325 -20.72 -10.12 7.84
C GLY A 325 -21.33 -11.52 7.82
N SER A 326 -21.62 -12.00 6.62
CA SER A 326 -22.26 -13.28 6.35
C SER A 326 -21.79 -13.85 5.02
N ILE A 327 -22.20 -15.10 4.77
CA ILE A 327 -22.01 -15.79 3.50
C ILE A 327 -22.48 -15.02 2.27
N THR A 328 -23.38 -14.03 2.39
CA THR A 328 -24.02 -13.37 1.22
C THR A 328 -23.76 -11.87 1.10
N ASN A 329 -23.08 -11.24 2.07
CA ASN A 329 -22.93 -9.78 2.11
C ASN A 329 -21.50 -9.29 2.31
N ASN A 330 -20.49 -10.17 2.21
CA ASN A 330 -19.10 -9.77 2.24
C ASN A 330 -18.60 -9.21 0.90
N GLU A 331 -17.47 -8.53 0.91
CA GLU A 331 -16.87 -7.88 -0.25
C GLU A 331 -16.53 -8.89 -1.35
N MET A 332 -16.06 -10.09 -0.98
CA MET A 332 -15.81 -11.18 -1.93
C MET A 332 -17.09 -11.69 -2.62
N ILE A 333 -18.28 -11.44 -2.08
CA ILE A 333 -19.55 -11.72 -2.77
C ILE A 333 -20.05 -10.50 -3.55
N ASN A 334 -20.00 -9.34 -2.92
CA ASN A 334 -20.57 -8.11 -3.47
C ASN A 334 -19.82 -7.70 -4.75
N MET A 335 -18.48 -7.63 -4.71
CA MET A 335 -17.65 -7.23 -5.86
C MET A 335 -17.94 -8.05 -7.12
N PRO A 336 -17.81 -9.39 -7.12
CA PRO A 336 -18.05 -10.18 -8.33
C PRO A 336 -19.53 -10.29 -8.71
N SER A 337 -20.47 -9.96 -7.80
CA SER A 337 -21.89 -9.77 -8.15
C SER A 337 -22.18 -8.44 -8.85
N GLY A 338 -21.15 -7.61 -9.08
CA GLY A 338 -21.23 -6.36 -9.82
C GLY A 338 -21.51 -5.12 -8.96
N SER A 339 -21.57 -5.24 -7.63
CA SER A 339 -21.89 -4.14 -6.73
C SER A 339 -20.91 -4.08 -5.57
N HIS A 340 -20.25 -2.94 -5.35
CA HIS A 340 -19.42 -2.70 -4.17
C HIS A 340 -19.71 -1.32 -3.60
N ASN A 341 -20.14 -1.27 -2.34
CA ASN A 341 -20.51 -0.02 -1.65
C ASN A 341 -21.51 0.86 -2.43
N GLY A 342 -22.48 0.24 -3.09
CA GLY A 342 -23.49 0.93 -3.90
C GLY A 342 -23.01 1.35 -5.30
N ASN A 343 -21.76 1.05 -5.66
CA ASN A 343 -21.18 1.37 -6.96
C ASN A 343 -21.03 0.11 -7.83
N ASN A 344 -21.07 0.29 -9.14
CA ASN A 344 -20.79 -0.78 -10.08
C ASN A 344 -19.32 -1.18 -10.02
N HIS A 345 -19.06 -2.49 -9.95
CA HIS A 345 -17.70 -3.02 -10.05
C HIS A 345 -17.22 -2.95 -11.52
N PRO A 346 -16.02 -2.41 -11.82
CA PRO A 346 -15.53 -2.30 -13.21
C PRO A 346 -15.41 -3.65 -13.94
N GLY A 347 -15.16 -4.73 -13.19
CA GLY A 347 -15.17 -6.10 -13.72
C GLY A 347 -16.57 -6.64 -14.06
N GLY A 348 -17.63 -5.86 -13.81
CA GLY A 348 -19.01 -6.26 -14.04
C GLY A 348 -19.54 -7.31 -13.05
N ASN A 349 -20.71 -7.85 -13.37
CA ASN A 349 -21.32 -8.96 -12.63
C ASN A 349 -20.85 -10.30 -13.23
N ILE A 350 -19.73 -10.81 -12.72
CA ILE A 350 -19.17 -12.10 -13.16
C ILE A 350 -19.90 -13.30 -12.56
N CYS A 351 -20.59 -13.12 -11.42
CA CYS A 351 -21.39 -14.20 -10.85
C CYS A 351 -22.69 -14.43 -11.66
N GLY A 352 -23.24 -13.40 -12.30
CA GLY A 352 -24.59 -13.40 -12.86
C GLY A 352 -25.66 -13.40 -11.77
N SER A 353 -25.63 -14.39 -10.87
CA SER A 353 -26.39 -14.44 -9.61
C SER A 353 -25.47 -14.82 -8.46
N LYS A 354 -25.83 -14.46 -7.21
CA LYS A 354 -25.06 -14.85 -6.03
C LYS A 354 -24.95 -16.37 -5.85
N PHE A 355 -25.82 -17.16 -6.47
CA PHE A 355 -25.82 -18.62 -6.34
C PHE A 355 -24.96 -19.35 -7.38
N ASN A 356 -24.33 -18.61 -8.29
CA ASN A 356 -23.47 -19.17 -9.32
C ASN A 356 -21.99 -18.94 -8.99
N SER A 357 -21.12 -19.73 -9.59
CA SER A 357 -19.67 -19.53 -9.52
C SER A 357 -19.29 -18.18 -10.15
N PRO A 358 -18.35 -17.41 -9.55
CA PRO A 358 -17.54 -17.76 -8.38
C PRO A 358 -18.22 -17.52 -7.03
N CYS A 359 -19.34 -16.81 -6.97
CA CYS A 359 -20.00 -16.44 -5.70
C CYS A 359 -20.46 -17.65 -4.86
N SER A 360 -20.89 -18.75 -5.48
CA SER A 360 -21.21 -20.00 -4.76
C SER A 360 -20.00 -20.60 -4.06
N GLU A 361 -18.83 -20.54 -4.71
CA GLU A 361 -17.58 -21.08 -4.16
C GLU A 361 -17.05 -20.21 -3.01
N ILE A 362 -17.26 -18.90 -3.10
CA ILE A 362 -16.94 -17.95 -2.05
C ILE A 362 -17.85 -18.17 -0.82
N GLN A 363 -19.12 -18.48 -1.04
CA GLN A 363 -20.04 -18.89 0.04
C GLN A 363 -19.59 -20.18 0.73
N THR A 364 -19.20 -21.20 -0.04
CA THR A 364 -18.64 -22.43 0.53
C THR A 364 -17.37 -22.13 1.32
N TRP A 365 -16.48 -21.28 0.78
CA TRP A 365 -15.25 -20.89 1.47
C TRP A 365 -15.54 -20.15 2.79
N TRP A 366 -16.48 -19.20 2.80
CA TRP A 366 -16.94 -18.55 4.03
C TRP A 366 -17.35 -19.59 5.08
N ASN A 367 -18.21 -20.55 4.72
CA ASN A 367 -18.68 -21.55 5.67
C ASN A 367 -17.55 -22.41 6.23
N LEU A 368 -16.55 -22.75 5.41
CA LEU A 368 -15.39 -23.52 5.87
C LEU A 368 -14.47 -22.71 6.80
N GLU A 369 -14.37 -21.39 6.60
CA GLU A 369 -13.53 -20.52 7.42
C GLU A 369 -14.24 -20.06 8.71
N LEU A 370 -15.53 -19.74 8.64
CA LEU A 370 -16.27 -18.97 9.65
C LEU A 370 -17.60 -19.61 10.09
N GLY A 371 -18.02 -20.71 9.48
CA GLY A 371 -19.36 -21.30 9.64
C GLY A 371 -19.54 -22.22 10.86
N ASN A 372 -19.02 -21.83 12.03
CA ASN A 372 -19.31 -22.49 13.30
C ASN A 372 -20.46 -21.81 14.05
#